data_AF-A0A850R9W8-F1
#
_entry.id   AF-A0A850R9W8-F1
#
_cell.length_a   1.000
_cell.length_b   1.000
_cell.length_c   1.000
_cell.angle_alpha   90.00
_cell.angle_beta   90.00
_cell.angle_gamma   90.00
#
_symmetry.space_group_name_H-M   'P 1'
#
loop_
_entity.id
_entity.type
_entity.pdbx_description
1 polymer ?
#
loop_
_entity_poly.entity_id
_entity_poly.type
_entity_poly.pdbx_seq_one_letter_code
_entity_poly.pdbx_strand_id
1 'polypeptide(L)' 'MPRSTLFRQRLLTLFLIALLLLFSPLALRPESWEDWLGLPPLFLYLYGVWAGVIALAAWIAIRGRD' A
#
# COMPACT_ATOMS: atom_id res chain seq x y z
N MET A 1 21.56 -4.84 16.41
CA MET A 1 20.29 -4.12 16.67
C MET A 1 19.22 -5.13 17.05
N PRO A 2 18.33 -4.84 18.02
CA PRO A 2 17.29 -5.78 18.43
C PRO A 2 16.37 -6.10 17.25
N ARG A 3 16.12 -7.38 16.96
CA ARG A 3 15.24 -7.81 15.85
C ARG A 3 13.81 -7.24 15.98
N SER A 4 13.36 -7.00 17.20
CA SER A 4 12.06 -6.38 17.51
C SER A 4 11.96 -4.91 17.06
N THR A 5 13.08 -4.19 16.96
CA THR A 5 13.11 -2.80 16.46
C THR A 5 12.96 -2.77 14.94
N LEU A 6 13.62 -3.70 14.23
CA LEU A 6 13.54 -3.82 12.78
C LEU A 6 12.12 -4.16 12.30
N PHE A 7 11.40 -5.02 13.04
CA PHE A 7 10.01 -5.34 12.73
C PHE A 7 9.09 -4.11 12.78
N ARG A 8 9.18 -3.33 13.88
CA ARG A 8 8.40 -2.09 14.03
C ARG A 8 8.75 -1.05 12.98
N GLN A 9 10.04 -0.91 12.64
CA GLN A 9 10.48 0.00 11.59
C GLN A 9 9.92 -0.38 10.23
N ARG A 10 9.92 -1.67 9.85
CA ARG A 10 9.36 -2.12 8.56
C ARG A 10 7.86 -1.86 8.46
N LEU A 11 7.11 -2.10 9.52
CA LEU A 11 5.67 -1.77 9.57
C LEU A 11 5.42 -0.25 9.52
N LEU A 12 6.24 0.54 10.21
CA LEU A 12 6.13 2.00 10.16
C LEU A 12 6.42 2.52 8.75
N THR A 13 7.48 2.05 8.10
CA THR A 13 7.79 2.41 6.71
C THR A 13 6.65 2.03 5.78
N LEU A 14 6.07 0.84 5.96
CA LEU A 14 4.94 0.38 5.18
C LEU A 14 3.70 1.26 5.37
N PHE A 15 3.43 1.66 6.61
CA PHE A 15 2.34 2.57 6.94
C PHE A 15 2.53 3.96 6.30
N LEU A 16 3.75 4.51 6.36
CA LEU A 16 4.07 5.79 5.73
C LEU A 16 3.93 5.73 4.20
N ILE A 17 4.36 4.62 3.58
CA ILE A 17 4.15 4.36 2.15
C ILE A 17 2.65 4.29 1.84
N ALA A 18 1.88 3.53 2.63
CA ALA A 18 0.44 3.42 2.45
C ALA A 18 -0.26 4.78 2.53
N LEU A 19 0.10 5.61 3.53
CA LEU A 19 -0.39 6.98 3.64
C LEU A 19 -0.03 7.82 2.41
N LEU A 20 1.22 7.76 1.96
CA LEU A 20 1.65 8.52 0.79
C LEU A 20 0.90 8.10 -0.47
N LEU A 21 0.62 6.81 -0.66
CA LEU A 21 -0.17 6.34 -1.80
C LEU A 21 -1.66 6.72 -1.67
N LEU A 22 -2.30 6.46 -0.52
CA LEU A 22 -3.74 6.75 -0.35
C LEU A 22 -4.05 8.25 -0.43
N PHE A 23 -3.17 9.08 0.13
CA PHE A 23 -3.32 10.54 0.14
C PHE A 23 -2.50 11.22 -0.95
N SER A 24 -2.00 10.45 -1.93
CA SER A 24 -1.25 11.00 -3.05
C SER A 24 -2.15 11.88 -3.91
N PRO A 25 -1.67 13.04 -4.39
CA PRO A 25 -2.35 13.78 -5.45
C PRO A 25 -2.48 12.98 -6.76
N LEU A 26 -1.78 11.84 -6.89
CA LEU A 26 -1.98 10.88 -7.98
C LEU A 26 -3.40 10.27 -7.98
N ALA A 27 -4.04 10.13 -6.83
CA ALA A 27 -5.44 9.71 -6.72
C ALA A 27 -6.43 10.81 -7.16
N LEU A 28 -5.97 12.06 -7.26
CA LEU A 28 -6.77 13.25 -7.59
C LEU A 28 -6.71 13.67 -9.07
N ARG A 29 -6.13 12.88 -9.98
CA ARG A 29 -6.22 13.15 -11.43
C ARG A 29 -7.12 12.13 -12.14
N PRO A 30 -8.42 12.43 -12.32
CA PRO A 30 -9.32 11.60 -13.10
C PRO A 30 -9.45 12.07 -14.56
N GLU A 31 -8.95 13.26 -14.91
CA GLU A 31 -9.31 13.96 -16.17
C GLU A 31 -8.93 13.23 -17.47
N SER A 32 -8.06 12.20 -17.44
CA SER A 32 -7.51 11.59 -18.66
C SER A 32 -7.35 10.07 -18.63
N TRP A 33 -7.94 9.37 -17.65
CA TRP A 33 -7.77 7.92 -17.55
C TRP A 33 -9.00 7.22 -18.13
N GLU A 34 -8.89 6.72 -19.35
CA GLU A 34 -9.93 5.90 -19.99
C GLU A 34 -10.36 4.75 -19.07
N ASP A 35 -11.67 4.44 -19.11
CA ASP A 35 -12.25 3.37 -18.31
C ASP A 35 -11.53 2.05 -18.58
N TRP A 36 -10.91 1.50 -17.54
CA TRP A 36 -10.23 0.21 -17.63
C TRP A 36 -11.28 -0.88 -17.45
N LEU A 37 -11.62 -1.59 -18.54
CA LEU A 37 -12.66 -2.64 -18.55
C LEU A 37 -14.05 -2.14 -18.10
N GLY A 38 -14.34 -0.84 -18.28
CA GLY A 38 -15.59 -0.21 -17.81
C GLY A 38 -15.62 0.08 -16.31
N LEU A 39 -14.49 -0.11 -15.60
CA LEU A 39 -14.35 0.22 -14.19
C LEU A 39 -13.55 1.52 -14.01
N PRO A 40 -13.96 2.41 -13.08
CA PRO A 40 -13.21 3.61 -12.83
C PRO A 40 -11.81 3.23 -12.29
N PRO A 41 -10.73 3.74 -12.89
CA PRO A 41 -9.35 3.41 -12.52
C PRO A 41 -9.02 3.66 -11.05
N LEU A 42 -9.75 4.60 -10.43
CA LEU A 42 -9.70 4.89 -9.01
C LEU A 42 -10.03 3.67 -8.13
N PHE A 43 -10.99 2.83 -8.53
CA PHE A 43 -11.32 1.61 -7.82
C PHE A 43 -10.15 0.64 -7.87
N LEU A 44 -9.62 0.36 -9.06
CA LEU A 44 -8.47 -0.52 -9.22
C LEU A 44 -7.26 -0.03 -8.41
N TYR A 45 -7.03 1.28 -8.40
CA TYR A 45 -5.99 1.91 -7.59
C TYR A 45 -6.21 1.69 -6.09
N LEU A 46 -7.38 2.06 -5.57
CA LEU A 46 -7.68 1.98 -4.14
C LEU A 46 -7.59 0.54 -3.63
N TYR A 47 -8.24 -0.40 -4.31
CA TYR A 47 -8.25 -1.80 -3.92
C TYR A 47 -6.87 -2.45 -4.12
N GLY A 48 -6.15 -2.10 -5.19
CA GLY A 48 -4.80 -2.61 -5.45
C GLY A 48 -3.79 -2.14 -4.39
N VAL A 49 -3.82 -0.86 -4.02
CA VAL A 49 -2.98 -0.31 -2.95
C VAL A 49 -3.30 -0.98 -1.62
N TRP A 50 -4.59 -1.11 -1.27
CA TRP A 50 -5.01 -1.78 -0.04
C TRP A 50 -4.55 -3.25 0.01
N ALA A 51 -4.79 -4.00 -1.06
CA ALA A 51 -4.37 -5.39 -1.14
C ALA A 51 -2.85 -5.53 -1.02
N GLY A 52 -2.08 -4.67 -1.70
CA GLY A 52 -0.62 -4.66 -1.62
C GLY A 52 -0.09 -4.36 -0.22
N VAL A 53 -0.70 -3.40 0.48
CA VAL A 53 -0.37 -3.05 1.87
C VAL A 53 -0.62 -4.24 2.80
N ILE A 54 -1.78 -4.89 2.70
CA ILE A 54 -2.11 -6.07 3.50
C ILE A 54 -1.14 -7.22 3.21
N ALA A 55 -0.87 -7.49 1.94
CA ALA A 55 0.02 -8.58 1.53
C ALA A 55 1.45 -8.38 2.05
N LEU A 56 2.02 -7.17 1.93
CA LEU A 56 3.34 -6.89 2.50
C LEU A 56 3.32 -6.91 4.03
N ALA A 57 2.27 -6.40 4.68
CA ALA A 57 2.16 -6.46 6.14
C ALA A 57 2.16 -7.92 6.64
N ALA A 58 1.40 -8.79 5.98
CA ALA A 58 1.40 -10.23 6.24
C ALA A 58 2.78 -10.85 6.00
N TRP A 59 3.44 -10.51 4.90
CA TRP A 59 4.79 -10.98 4.59
C TRP A 59 5.83 -10.57 5.64
N ILE A 60 5.80 -9.31 6.08
CA ILE A 60 6.68 -8.80 7.14
C ILE A 60 6.41 -9.53 8.47
N ALA A 61 5.14 -9.80 8.78
CA ALA A 61 4.74 -10.55 9.99
C ALA A 61 5.22 -12.00 9.97
N ILE A 62 5.10 -12.69 8.83
CA ILE A 62 5.60 -14.06 8.67
C ILE A 62 7.12 -14.07 8.84
N ARG A 63 7.83 -13.21 8.11
CA ARG A 63 9.29 -13.18 8.08
C ARG A 63 9.95 -12.58 9.32
N GLY A 64 9.17 -11.99 10.22
CA GLY A 64 9.62 -11.53 11.53
C GLY A 64 9.50 -12.60 12.63
N ARG A 65 8.78 -13.70 12.37
CA ARG A 65 8.69 -14.87 13.28
C ARG A 65 9.80 -15.89 13.05
N ASP A 66 10.32 -15.99 11.84
CA ASP A 66 11.49 -16.80 11.45
C ASP A 66 12.81 -16.13 11.88
#